data_AF-A0A822I071-F1
#
_entry.id   AF-A0A822I071-F1
#
_cell.length_a   1.000
_cell.length_b   1.000
_cell.length_c   1.000
_cell.angle_alpha   90.00
_cell.angle_beta   90.00
_cell.angle_gamma   90.00
#
_symmetry.space_group_name_H-M   'P 1'
#
loop_
_entity.id
_entity.type
_entity.pdbx_description
1 polymer ?
#
loop_
_entity_poly.entity_id
_entity_poly.type
_entity_poly.pdbx_seq_one_letter_code
_entity_poly.pdbx_strand_id
1 'polypeptide(L)'
;MPINLGASFNMNLVYRMANIISTEARAFNNEGRAGLVFFTPNINIFRDPRWGRGQETPGEDPFLTSQYVYALINGLQRGEDERYLKIAADCKHYAAYDLEDWNGTDRFHFDARVSDQDLIETYLPPFE
;
A
#
# COMPACT_ATOMS: atom_id res chain seq x y z
N MET A 1 3.44 7.46 -9.24
CA MET A 1 2.75 6.15 -9.17
C MET A 1 3.63 5.17 -8.39
N PRO A 2 3.08 4.39 -7.44
CA PRO A 2 3.85 3.48 -6.58
C PRO A 2 4.79 2.54 -7.31
N ILE A 3 4.42 2.03 -8.48
CA ILE A 3 5.27 1.12 -9.28
C ILE A 3 6.64 1.75 -9.65
N ASN A 4 6.66 3.05 -9.92
CA ASN A 4 7.89 3.78 -10.22
C ASN A 4 8.73 4.07 -8.96
N LEU A 5 8.07 4.15 -7.79
CA LEU A 5 8.78 4.29 -6.52
C LEU A 5 9.44 2.96 -6.13
N GLY A 6 8.76 1.83 -6.35
CA GLY A 6 9.34 0.50 -6.20
C GLY A 6 10.59 0.32 -7.05
N ALA A 7 10.52 0.73 -8.33
CA ALA A 7 11.67 0.70 -9.24
C ALA A 7 12.87 1.58 -8.83
N SER A 8 12.72 2.49 -7.86
CA SER A 8 13.83 3.29 -7.35
C SER A 8 14.73 2.53 -6.37
N PHE A 9 14.21 1.46 -5.76
CA PHE A 9 14.86 0.73 -4.66
C PHE A 9 15.37 1.64 -3.52
N ASN A 10 14.75 2.82 -3.35
CA ASN A 10 15.19 3.84 -2.41
C ASN A 10 14.12 4.10 -1.34
N MET A 11 14.20 3.37 -0.23
CA MET A 11 13.23 3.49 0.86
C MET A 11 13.29 4.84 1.57
N ASN A 12 14.44 5.53 1.54
CA ASN A 12 14.53 6.88 2.06
C ASN A 12 13.74 7.88 1.19
N LEU A 13 13.72 7.69 -0.13
CA LEU A 13 12.86 8.47 -1.03
C LEU A 13 11.38 8.25 -0.72
N VAL A 14 10.96 6.98 -0.53
CA VAL A 14 9.59 6.63 -0.15
C VAL A 14 9.18 7.31 1.15
N TYR A 15 10.01 7.22 2.19
CA TYR A 15 9.76 7.85 3.49
C TYR A 15 9.62 9.39 3.37
N ARG A 16 10.53 10.05 2.66
CA ARG A 16 10.49 11.51 2.49
C ARG A 16 9.24 11.96 1.73
N MET A 17 8.88 11.24 0.67
CA MET A 17 7.63 11.50 -0.07
C MET A 17 6.41 11.31 0.83
N ALA A 18 6.35 10.23 1.61
CA ALA A 18 5.25 9.97 2.55
C ALA A 18 5.13 11.09 3.62
N ASN A 19 6.25 11.62 4.12
CA ASN A 19 6.25 12.73 5.07
C ASN A 19 5.69 14.03 4.44
N ILE A 20 5.97 14.29 3.17
CA ILE A 20 5.38 15.41 2.43
C ILE A 20 3.87 15.20 2.30
N ILE A 21 3.43 14.03 1.83
CA ILE A 21 2.01 13.69 1.69
C ILE A 21 1.25 13.89 3.01
N SER A 22 1.79 13.40 4.14
CA SER A 22 1.15 13.55 5.44
C SER A 22 1.13 15.00 5.93
N THR A 23 2.13 15.81 5.59
CA THR A 23 2.11 17.26 5.87
C THR A 23 1.00 17.96 5.09
N GLU A 24 0.88 17.68 3.79
CA GLU A 24 -0.18 18.23 2.95
C GLU A 24 -1.56 17.79 3.46
N ALA A 25 -1.73 16.51 3.80
CA ALA A 25 -2.96 16.01 4.40
C ALA A 25 -3.36 16.78 5.66
N ARG A 26 -2.39 17.11 6.54
CA ARG A 26 -2.64 17.95 7.72
C ARG A 26 -3.04 19.37 7.35
N ALA A 27 -2.39 19.98 6.36
CA ALA A 27 -2.76 21.31 5.89
C ALA A 27 -4.21 21.35 5.38
N PHE A 28 -4.61 20.36 4.57
CA PHE A 28 -6.00 20.24 4.12
C PHE A 28 -6.98 19.96 5.27
N ASN A 29 -6.61 19.12 6.23
CA ASN A 29 -7.44 18.83 7.40
C ASN A 29 -7.65 20.07 8.30
N ASN A 30 -6.62 20.88 8.54
CA ASN A 30 -6.72 22.11 9.32
C ASN A 30 -7.68 23.14 8.70
N GLU A 31 -7.84 23.10 7.38
CA GLU A 31 -8.81 23.92 6.62
C GLU A 31 -10.18 23.24 6.45
N GLY A 32 -10.42 22.10 7.10
CA GLY A 32 -11.68 21.35 7.01
C GLY A 32 -11.94 20.70 5.65
N ARG A 33 -10.90 20.50 4.83
CA ARG A 33 -11.01 19.97 3.45
C ARG A 33 -10.73 18.47 3.33
N ALA A 34 -10.24 17.84 4.38
CA ALA A 34 -9.93 16.41 4.42
C ALA A 34 -10.09 15.84 5.83
N GLY A 35 -10.31 14.53 5.93
CA GLY A 35 -10.17 13.78 7.18
C GLY A 35 -8.71 13.49 7.52
N LEU A 36 -8.49 12.60 8.48
CA LEU A 36 -7.15 12.15 8.90
C LEU A 36 -6.89 10.66 8.67
N VAL A 37 -7.85 9.93 8.09
CA VAL A 37 -7.73 8.51 7.72
C VAL A 37 -7.70 8.43 6.20
N PHE A 38 -6.69 7.75 5.65
CA PHE A 38 -6.49 7.64 4.22
C PHE A 38 -6.32 6.17 3.81
N PHE A 39 -7.08 5.74 2.80
CA PHE A 39 -7.00 4.39 2.23
C PHE A 39 -5.76 4.21 1.36
N THR A 40 -4.60 4.13 2.02
CA THR A 40 -3.28 3.99 1.43
C THR A 40 -2.36 3.33 2.44
N PRO A 41 -1.39 2.50 2.02
CA PRO A 41 -1.06 2.11 0.64
C PRO A 41 -1.80 0.88 0.09
N ASN A 42 -1.83 0.76 -1.24
CA ASN A 42 -2.06 -0.52 -1.91
C ASN A 42 -0.76 -1.33 -1.89
N ILE A 43 -0.79 -2.47 -1.19
CA ILE A 43 0.38 -3.30 -0.88
C ILE A 43 0.19 -4.76 -1.30
N ASN A 44 -0.80 -5.00 -2.15
CA ASN A 44 -0.94 -6.30 -2.79
C ASN A 44 0.25 -6.55 -3.73
N ILE A 45 0.53 -7.83 -3.97
CA ILE A 45 1.58 -8.26 -4.89
C ILE A 45 1.07 -8.14 -6.33
N PHE A 46 1.86 -7.50 -7.21
CA PHE A 46 1.55 -7.45 -8.64
C PHE A 46 1.87 -8.78 -9.34
N ARG A 47 1.14 -9.83 -8.97
CA ARG A 47 1.38 -11.20 -9.39
C ARG A 47 1.07 -11.44 -10.87
N ASP A 48 -0.09 -10.97 -11.32
CA ASP A 48 -0.52 -11.12 -12.71
C ASP A 48 -0.30 -9.81 -13.46
N PRO A 49 0.53 -9.75 -14.51
CA PRO A 49 0.85 -8.52 -15.22
C PRO A 49 -0.35 -7.88 -15.93
N ARG A 50 -1.49 -8.59 -16.02
CA ARG A 50 -2.74 -8.09 -16.61
C ARG A 50 -3.58 -7.31 -15.61
N TRP A 51 -3.24 -7.32 -14.32
CA TRP A 51 -4.01 -6.62 -13.30
C TRP A 51 -4.03 -5.10 -13.53
N GLY A 52 -5.22 -4.55 -13.76
CA GLY A 52 -5.41 -3.12 -14.07
C GLY A 52 -4.93 -2.16 -12.97
N ARG A 53 -4.78 -2.64 -11.73
CA ARG A 53 -4.31 -1.85 -10.58
C ARG A 53 -2.89 -2.18 -10.13
N GLY A 54 -2.16 -3.03 -10.85
CA GLY A 54 -0.76 -3.33 -10.54
C GLY A 54 0.14 -2.09 -10.46
N GLN A 55 -0.17 -1.06 -11.25
CA GLN A 55 0.48 0.26 -11.21
C GLN A 55 0.40 0.99 -9.86
N GLU A 56 -0.55 0.62 -9.01
CA GLU A 56 -0.74 1.16 -7.65
C GLU A 56 0.15 0.48 -6.59
N THR A 57 0.85 -0.61 -6.94
CA THR A 57 1.69 -1.39 -6.03
C THR A 57 3.18 -1.08 -6.26
N PRO A 58 4.09 -1.44 -5.34
CA PRO A 58 5.51 -1.30 -5.57
C PRO A 58 6.14 -2.44 -6.41
N GLY A 59 5.37 -3.44 -6.84
CA GLY A 59 5.85 -4.52 -7.71
C GLY A 59 5.34 -5.91 -7.33
N GLU A 60 6.01 -6.94 -7.85
CA GLU A 60 5.66 -8.36 -7.66
C GLU A 60 6.40 -9.04 -6.49
N ASP A 61 7.39 -8.38 -5.88
CA ASP A 61 8.24 -8.98 -4.86
C ASP A 61 7.72 -8.67 -3.44
N PRO A 62 7.40 -9.69 -2.62
CA PRO A 62 6.94 -9.49 -1.25
C PRO A 62 7.95 -8.72 -0.38
N PHE A 63 9.24 -9.00 -0.52
CA PHE A 63 10.27 -8.36 0.30
C PHE A 63 10.36 -6.86 0.02
N LEU A 64 10.48 -6.46 -1.25
CA LEU A 64 10.48 -5.07 -1.69
C LEU A 64 9.19 -4.37 -1.26
N THR A 65 8.06 -5.06 -1.38
CA THR A 65 6.75 -4.52 -0.96
C THR A 65 6.75 -4.25 0.53
N SER A 66 7.16 -5.20 1.40
CA SER A 66 7.25 -4.99 2.85
C SER A 66 8.19 -3.84 3.22
N GLN A 67 9.33 -3.69 2.56
CA GLN A 67 10.23 -2.55 2.78
C GLN A 67 9.58 -1.22 2.38
N TYR A 68 8.86 -1.20 1.27
CA TYR A 68 8.08 -0.05 0.81
C TYR A 68 6.99 0.32 1.81
N VAL A 69 6.20 -0.67 2.29
CA VAL A 69 5.14 -0.47 3.29
C VAL A 69 5.73 0.15 4.55
N TYR A 70 6.80 -0.43 5.09
CA TYR A 70 7.45 0.06 6.29
C TYR A 70 7.88 1.53 6.13
N ALA A 71 8.58 1.86 5.05
CA ALA A 71 9.04 3.23 4.82
C ALA A 71 7.88 4.22 4.66
N LEU A 72 6.85 3.85 3.91
CA LEU A 72 5.71 4.70 3.64
C LEU A 72 4.86 4.93 4.90
N ILE A 73 4.48 3.87 5.61
CA ILE A 73 3.67 3.97 6.82
C ILE A 73 4.37 4.81 7.88
N ASN A 74 5.68 4.63 8.07
CA ASN A 74 6.42 5.47 9.01
C ASN A 74 6.42 6.96 8.59
N GLY A 75 6.54 7.28 7.30
CA GLY A 75 6.48 8.67 6.82
C GLY A 75 5.07 9.27 6.89
N LEU A 76 4.02 8.45 6.77
CA LEU A 76 2.63 8.90 6.87
C LEU A 76 2.24 9.13 8.33
N GLN A 77 2.55 8.17 9.21
CA GLN A 77 1.95 8.10 10.54
C GLN A 77 2.77 8.75 11.65
N ARG A 78 4.10 8.84 11.53
CA ARG A 78 4.92 9.43 12.61
C ARG A 78 4.76 10.94 12.66
N GLY A 79 4.20 11.43 13.76
CA GLY A 79 4.18 12.85 14.13
C GLY A 79 5.49 13.31 14.76
N GLU A 80 5.58 14.61 15.07
CA GLU A 80 6.69 15.17 15.87
C GLU A 80 6.69 14.63 17.31
N ASP A 81 5.50 14.38 17.85
CA ASP A 81 5.27 13.71 19.12
C ASP A 81 4.81 12.28 18.86
N GLU A 82 5.61 11.30 19.28
CA GLU A 82 5.36 9.87 19.03
C GLU A 82 4.06 9.36 19.64
N ARG A 83 3.45 10.10 20.59
CA ARG A 83 2.16 9.75 21.17
C ARG A 83 0.99 9.95 20.20
N TYR A 84 1.18 10.76 19.16
CA TYR A 84 0.12 11.13 18.23
C TYR A 84 0.46 10.70 16.80
N LEU A 85 -0.53 10.09 16.15
CA LEU A 85 -0.47 9.88 14.72
C LEU A 85 -0.52 11.22 13.99
N LYS A 86 0.35 11.39 12.99
CA LYS A 86 0.26 12.51 12.06
C LYS A 86 -1.00 12.33 11.21
N ILE A 87 -1.11 11.23 10.47
CA ILE A 87 -2.36 10.73 9.87
C ILE A 87 -2.45 9.21 10.11
N ALA A 88 -3.64 8.62 9.93
CA ALA A 88 -3.83 7.17 9.93
C ALA A 88 -3.82 6.65 8.49
N ALA A 89 -2.95 5.67 8.25
CA ALA A 89 -2.86 4.91 7.01
C ALA A 89 -3.65 3.60 7.15
N ASP A 90 -4.06 3.05 6.00
CA ASP A 90 -4.88 1.84 5.92
C ASP A 90 -4.34 0.95 4.80
N CYS A 91 -3.60 -0.08 5.21
CA CYS A 91 -2.99 -1.06 4.32
C CYS A 91 -4.07 -1.88 3.62
N LYS A 92 -4.05 -1.90 2.29
CA LYS A 92 -5.07 -2.57 1.48
C LYS A 92 -4.47 -3.38 0.34
N HIS A 93 -5.16 -4.39 -0.17
CA HIS A 93 -6.47 -4.91 0.22
C HIS A 93 -6.25 -6.30 0.81
N TYR A 94 -6.49 -6.45 2.12
CA TYR A 94 -6.24 -7.70 2.83
C TYR A 94 -7.31 -8.74 2.49
N ALA A 95 -7.00 -9.89 1.87
CA ALA A 95 -5.74 -10.30 1.25
C ALA A 95 -6.02 -10.98 -0.10
N ALA A 96 -4.99 -11.43 -0.81
CA ALA A 96 -5.11 -12.17 -2.07
C ALA A 96 -5.96 -11.49 -3.17
N TYR A 97 -5.91 -10.15 -3.21
CA TYR A 97 -6.56 -9.33 -4.23
C TYR A 97 -5.54 -8.79 -5.22
N ASP A 98 -5.53 -9.35 -6.43
CA ASP A 98 -4.58 -9.01 -7.50
C ASP A 98 -5.19 -9.08 -8.91
N LEU A 99 -6.53 -9.05 -9.04
CA LEU A 99 -7.26 -9.03 -10.32
C LEU A 99 -8.53 -8.16 -10.21
N GLU A 100 -8.90 -7.47 -11.31
CA GLU A 100 -10.12 -6.64 -11.37
C GLU A 100 -11.30 -7.40 -11.98
N ASP A 101 -11.14 -7.79 -13.24
CA ASP A 101 -12.09 -8.52 -14.05
C ASP A 101 -11.26 -9.30 -15.07
N TRP A 102 -11.30 -10.62 -14.98
CA TRP A 102 -10.58 -11.49 -15.89
C TRP A 102 -11.39 -12.74 -16.19
N ASN A 103 -11.43 -13.10 -17.48
CA ASN A 103 -12.13 -14.29 -17.97
C ASN A 103 -13.60 -14.39 -17.52
N GLY A 104 -14.29 -13.24 -17.44
CA GLY A 104 -15.70 -13.15 -17.06
C GLY A 104 -15.98 -13.27 -15.56
N THR A 105 -14.95 -13.19 -14.71
CA THR A 105 -15.10 -13.12 -13.25
C THR A 105 -14.57 -11.78 -12.76
N ASP A 106 -15.46 -10.99 -12.16
CA ASP A 106 -15.08 -9.72 -11.52
C ASP A 106 -14.65 -9.94 -10.05
N ARG A 107 -13.93 -8.96 -9.51
CA ARG A 107 -13.41 -8.96 -8.14
C ARG A 107 -14.46 -9.08 -7.03
N PHE A 108 -15.71 -8.73 -7.28
CA PHE A 108 -16.79 -8.83 -6.28
C PHE A 108 -17.29 -10.27 -6.15
N HIS A 109 -17.03 -11.12 -7.14
CA HIS A 109 -17.49 -12.50 -7.21
C HIS A 109 -16.34 -13.52 -7.24
N PHE A 110 -15.08 -13.07 -7.16
CA PHE A 110 -13.92 -13.93 -7.21
C PHE A 110 -13.72 -14.71 -5.89
N ASP A 111 -13.64 -16.04 -5.97
CA ASP A 111 -13.25 -16.92 -4.85
C ASP A 111 -11.79 -17.37 -5.04
N ALA A 112 -10.87 -16.64 -4.39
CA ALA A 112 -9.44 -16.93 -4.47
C ALA A 112 -9.11 -18.26 -3.77
N ARG A 113 -8.53 -19.21 -4.50
CA ARG A 113 -8.07 -20.50 -3.96
C ARG A 113 -6.55 -20.45 -3.78
N VAL A 114 -6.10 -20.04 -2.60
CA VAL A 114 -4.67 -19.88 -2.24
C VAL A 114 -4.29 -20.96 -1.23
N SER A 115 -3.12 -21.59 -1.41
CA SER A 115 -2.60 -22.54 -0.42
C SER A 115 -2.05 -21.80 0.80
N ASP A 116 -2.04 -22.45 1.97
CA ASP A 116 -1.46 -21.85 3.19
C ASP A 116 -0.01 -21.40 2.98
N GLN A 117 0.75 -22.17 2.20
CA GLN A 117 2.13 -21.84 1.85
C GLN A 117 2.21 -20.54 1.03
N ASP A 118 1.46 -20.41 -0.07
CA ASP A 118 1.50 -19.20 -0.91
C ASP A 118 0.91 -17.98 -0.19
N LEU A 119 -0.08 -18.21 0.69
CA LEU A 119 -0.63 -17.17 1.54
C LEU A 119 0.44 -16.58 2.46
N ILE A 120 1.19 -17.43 3.17
CA ILE A 120 2.22 -17.02 4.13
C ILE A 120 3.49 -16.50 3.44
N GLU A 121 3.92 -17.14 2.35
CA GLU A 121 5.18 -16.80 1.68
C GLU A 121 5.07 -15.61 0.73
N THR A 122 3.88 -15.36 0.16
CA THR A 122 3.69 -14.33 -0.89
C THR A 122 2.73 -13.22 -0.49
N TYR A 123 1.51 -13.56 -0.06
CA TYR A 123 0.40 -12.59 0.04
C TYR A 123 0.34 -11.82 1.36
N LEU A 124 0.73 -12.44 2.47
CA LEU A 124 0.70 -11.86 3.80
C LEU A 124 1.94 -11.04 4.21
N PRO A 125 3.18 -11.30 3.74
CA PRO A 125 4.36 -10.58 4.22
C PRO A 125 4.28 -9.05 4.18
N PRO A 126 3.59 -8.39 3.22
CA PRO A 126 3.41 -6.94 3.27
C PRO A 126 2.51 -6.42 4.40
N PHE A 127 1.66 -7.27 4.98
CA PHE A 127 0.67 -6.93 6.01
C PHE A 127 1.13 -7.25 7.44
N GLU A 128 2.25 -7.95 7.61
CA GLU A 128 2.86 -8.34 8.90
C GLU A 128 3.92 -7.33 9.36
#